data_AF-A0A1Z8VYT4-F1
#
_entry.id   AF-A0A1Z8VYT4-F1
#
_cell.length_a   1.000
_cell.length_b   1.000
_cell.length_c   1.000
_cell.angle_alpha   90.00
_cell.angle_beta   90.00
_cell.angle_gamma   90.00
#
_symmetry.space_group_name_H-M   'P 1'
#
loop_
_entity.id
_entity.type
_entity.pdbx_description
1 polymer ?
#
loop_
_entity_poly.entity_id
_entity_poly.type
_entity_poly.pdbx_seq_one_letter_code
_entity_poly.pdbx_strand_id
1 'polypeptide(L)'
;MPKRLQQTSKYAKYDLDGDGEVTDEELERHQQLVELELREEKADSQRNMAWVAMISMVMFSIFLMLPMMPDSRVEALSDLLGLFYIAQASIVAAYFGATAFMSRR
;
A
#
# COMPACT_ATOMS: atom_id res chain seq x y z
N MET A 1 38.45 -24.44 -12.05
CA MET A 1 37.53 -25.19 -11.18
C MET A 1 36.49 -24.20 -10.69
N PRO A 2 35.19 -24.46 -10.91
CA PRO A 2 34.15 -23.54 -10.46
C PRO A 2 34.03 -23.57 -8.93
N LYS A 3 33.67 -22.43 -8.32
CA LYS A 3 33.71 -22.21 -6.87
C LYS A 3 32.36 -22.59 -6.28
N ARG A 4 32.32 -23.69 -5.55
CA ARG A 4 31.14 -24.15 -4.81
C ARG A 4 30.97 -23.43 -3.48
N LEU A 5 29.73 -23.09 -3.16
CA LEU A 5 29.29 -22.44 -1.94
C LEU A 5 29.39 -23.40 -0.74
N GLN A 6 29.79 -22.85 0.41
CA GLN A 6 29.70 -23.56 1.68
C GLN A 6 28.23 -23.58 2.15
N GLN A 7 27.75 -24.71 2.67
CA GLN A 7 26.35 -24.94 3.07
C GLN A 7 25.78 -23.92 4.09
N THR A 8 26.65 -23.21 4.81
CA THR A 8 26.30 -22.14 5.79
C THR A 8 26.54 -20.72 5.27
N SER A 9 26.81 -20.56 3.98
CA SER A 9 27.05 -19.25 3.36
C SER A 9 25.78 -18.40 3.36
N LYS A 10 25.90 -17.11 3.66
CA LYS A 10 24.82 -16.11 3.55
C LYS A 10 24.21 -16.07 2.13
N TYR A 11 24.93 -16.61 1.14
CA TYR A 11 24.53 -16.66 -0.25
C TYR A 11 23.78 -17.93 -0.64
N ALA A 12 23.72 -18.97 0.21
CA ALA A 12 22.98 -20.20 -0.06
C ALA A 12 21.46 -19.98 -0.24
N LYS A 13 20.93 -18.84 0.22
CA LYS A 13 19.53 -18.44 -0.01
C LYS A 13 19.24 -17.91 -1.42
N TYR A 14 20.29 -17.64 -2.21
CA TYR A 14 20.18 -17.18 -3.59
C TYR A 14 20.38 -18.34 -4.58
N ASP A 15 20.80 -19.51 -4.11
CA ASP A 15 20.93 -20.75 -4.87
C ASP A 15 19.52 -21.35 -5.00
N LEU A 16 18.90 -21.17 -6.17
CA LEU A 16 17.49 -21.49 -6.43
C LEU A 16 17.33 -22.93 -6.93
N ASP A 17 18.37 -23.52 -7.53
CA ASP A 17 18.35 -24.89 -8.05
C ASP A 17 19.08 -25.92 -7.17
N GLY A 18 19.83 -25.45 -6.16
CA GLY A 18 20.47 -26.27 -5.14
C GLY A 18 21.74 -26.98 -5.62
N ASP A 19 22.36 -26.50 -6.69
CA ASP A 19 23.58 -27.11 -7.26
C ASP A 19 24.86 -26.70 -6.49
N GLY A 20 24.75 -25.74 -5.59
CA GLY A 20 25.84 -25.24 -4.76
C GLY A 20 26.65 -24.11 -5.40
N GLU A 21 26.23 -23.53 -6.52
CA GLU A 21 26.80 -22.35 -7.15
C GLU A 21 25.70 -21.30 -7.36
N VAL A 22 25.94 -20.05 -6.97
CA VAL A 22 24.98 -18.96 -7.28
C VAL A 22 25.40 -18.35 -8.61
N THR A 23 24.55 -18.53 -9.61
CA THR A 23 24.70 -17.94 -10.93
C THR A 23 24.15 -16.51 -10.98
N ASP A 24 24.63 -15.71 -11.93
CA ASP A 24 24.14 -14.34 -12.14
C ASP A 24 22.64 -14.34 -12.47
N GLU A 25 22.16 -15.36 -13.17
CA GLU A 25 20.74 -15.56 -13.50
C GLU A 25 19.88 -15.78 -12.24
N GLU A 26 20.37 -16.51 -11.24
CA GLU A 26 19.64 -16.71 -9.98
C GLU A 26 19.61 -15.45 -9.12
N LEU A 27 20.69 -14.67 -9.11
CA LEU A 27 20.75 -13.36 -8.49
C LEU A 27 19.74 -12.39 -9.13
N GLU A 28 19.66 -12.35 -10.47
CA GLU A 28 18.67 -11.55 -11.19
C GLU A 28 17.24 -12.00 -10.90
N ARG A 29 16.96 -13.31 -10.89
CA ARG A 29 15.63 -13.83 -10.55
C ARG A 29 15.23 -13.48 -9.12
N HIS A 30 16.13 -13.59 -8.16
CA HIS A 30 15.87 -13.17 -6.78
C HIS A 30 15.63 -11.66 -6.68
N GLN A 31 16.37 -10.82 -7.41
CA GLN A 31 16.14 -9.39 -7.43
C GLN A 31 14.75 -9.05 -8.00
N GLN A 32 14.36 -9.69 -9.10
CA GLN A 32 13.03 -9.51 -9.70
C GLN A 32 11.91 -9.94 -8.74
N LEU A 33 12.07 -11.07 -8.04
CA LEU A 33 11.12 -11.53 -7.03
C LEU A 33 10.97 -10.52 -5.89
N VAL A 34 12.08 -10.04 -5.34
CA VAL A 34 12.04 -9.02 -4.27
C VAL A 34 11.39 -7.71 -4.74
N GLU A 35 11.67 -7.28 -5.97
CA GLU A 35 11.06 -6.09 -6.53
C GLU A 35 9.54 -6.25 -6.71
N LEU A 36 9.09 -7.42 -7.17
CA LEU A 36 7.67 -7.77 -7.27
C LEU A 36 6.99 -7.78 -5.90
N GLU A 37 7.58 -8.46 -4.91
CA GLU A 37 7.05 -8.50 -3.53
C GLU A 37 6.93 -7.09 -2.94
N LEU A 38 7.98 -6.26 -3.06
CA LEU A 38 7.96 -4.87 -2.59
C LEU A 38 6.90 -4.04 -3.30
N ARG A 39 6.62 -4.32 -4.57
CA ARG A 39 5.59 -3.61 -5.34
C ARG A 39 4.20 -4.01 -4.90
N GLU A 40 3.96 -5.31 -4.68
CA GLU A 40 2.70 -5.82 -4.14
C GLU A 40 2.44 -5.28 -2.73
N GLU A 41 3.43 -5.35 -1.84
CA GLU A 41 3.31 -4.83 -0.47
C GLU A 41 2.97 -3.33 -0.46
N LYS A 42 3.61 -2.54 -1.34
CA LYS A 42 3.26 -1.12 -1.50
C LYS A 42 1.83 -0.91 -1.98
N ALA A 43 1.37 -1.71 -2.95
CA ALA A 43 0.01 -1.59 -3.48
C ALA A 43 -1.04 -1.93 -2.40
N ASP A 44 -0.80 -2.98 -1.62
CA ASP A 44 -1.68 -3.40 -0.52
C ASP A 44 -1.68 -2.39 0.64
N SER A 45 -0.51 -1.85 1.00
CA SER A 45 -0.41 -0.78 2.00
C SER A 45 -1.22 0.45 1.59
N GLN A 46 -1.10 0.88 0.33
CA GLN A 46 -1.88 2.01 -0.17
C GLN A 46 -3.39 1.68 -0.23
N ARG A 47 -3.77 0.44 -0.54
CA ARG A 47 -5.18 -0.01 -0.52
C ARG A 47 -5.76 0.09 0.86
N ASN A 48 -5.02 -0.39 1.87
CA ASN A 48 -5.42 -0.32 3.26
C ASN A 48 -5.54 1.14 3.74
N MET A 49 -4.60 2.01 3.35
CA MET A 49 -4.67 3.44 3.66
C MET A 49 -5.94 4.09 3.08
N ALA A 50 -6.29 3.78 1.84
CA ALA A 50 -7.50 4.31 1.20
C ALA A 50 -8.78 3.79 1.86
N TRP A 51 -8.83 2.51 2.24
CA TRP A 51 -9.96 1.95 2.99
C TRP A 51 -10.13 2.59 4.36
N VAL A 52 -9.04 2.80 5.10
CA VAL A 52 -9.06 3.51 6.39
C VAL A 52 -9.58 4.94 6.21
N ALA A 53 -9.13 5.65 5.17
CA ALA A 53 -9.63 7.00 4.86
C ALA A 53 -11.14 6.99 4.57
N MET A 54 -11.64 6.08 3.72
CA MET A 54 -13.07 5.96 3.42
C MET A 54 -13.91 5.61 4.65
N ILE A 55 -13.46 4.65 5.46
CA ILE A 55 -14.15 4.26 6.70
C ILE A 55 -14.18 5.43 7.67
N SER A 56 -13.07 6.17 7.82
CA SER A 56 -13.01 7.34 8.69
C SER A 56 -14.00 8.43 8.28
N MET A 57 -14.17 8.63 6.97
CA MET A 57 -15.13 9.59 6.42
C MET A 57 -16.57 9.21 6.79
N VAL A 58 -16.96 7.95 6.58
CA VAL A 58 -18.29 7.43 6.93
C VAL A 58 -18.53 7.50 8.44
N MET A 59 -17.56 7.05 9.23
CA MET A 59 -17.66 7.08 10.70
C MET A 59 -17.80 8.51 11.22
N PHE A 60 -17.07 9.47 10.64
CA PHE A 60 -17.18 10.87 10.99
C PHE A 60 -18.56 11.46 10.62
N SER A 61 -19.11 11.11 9.45
CA SER A 61 -20.47 11.49 9.07
C SER A 61 -21.50 10.96 10.07
N ILE A 62 -21.41 9.68 10.43
CA ILE A 62 -22.32 9.04 11.40
C ILE A 62 -22.19 9.74 12.76
N PHE A 63 -20.97 10.03 13.20
CA PHE A 63 -20.70 10.68 14.48
C PHE A 63 -21.33 12.08 14.55
N LEU A 64 -21.27 12.86 13.47
CA LEU A 64 -21.91 14.18 13.40
C LEU A 64 -23.44 14.11 13.44
N MET A 65 -24.03 13.03 12.91
CA MET A 65 -25.49 12.82 12.95
C MET A 65 -25.98 12.24 14.27
N LEU A 66 -25.10 11.92 15.23
CA LEU A 66 -25.52 11.47 16.55
C LEU A 66 -26.18 12.61 17.33
N PRO A 67 -27.21 12.33 18.15
CA PRO A 67 -27.95 13.34 18.91
C PRO A 67 -27.13 14.05 20.00
N MET A 68 -25.86 13.69 20.19
CA MET A 68 -24.93 14.40 21.09
C MET A 68 -24.36 15.70 20.49
N MET A 69 -24.43 15.88 19.17
CA MET A 69 -23.98 17.09 18.50
C MET A 69 -25.15 18.07 18.35
N PRO A 70 -25.13 19.25 19.02
CA PRO A 70 -26.14 20.27 18.80
C PRO A 70 -25.97 20.89 17.41
N ASP A 71 -27.08 21.16 16.73
CA ASP A 71 -27.12 21.71 15.36
C ASP A 71 -26.26 22.97 15.21
N SER A 72 -26.20 23.81 16.25
CA SER A 72 -25.38 25.03 16.28
C SER A 72 -23.88 24.78 16.14
N ARG A 73 -23.36 23.65 16.64
CA ARG A 73 -21.94 23.29 16.47
C ARG A 73 -21.66 22.72 15.08
N VAL A 74 -22.63 22.01 14.50
CA VAL A 74 -22.51 21.47 13.13
C VAL A 74 -22.54 22.61 12.13
N GLU A 75 -23.45 23.57 12.31
CA GLU A 75 -23.57 24.76 11.46
C GLU A 75 -22.31 25.64 11.52
N ALA A 76 -21.76 25.86 12.72
CA ALA A 76 -20.51 26.58 12.91
C ALA A 76 -19.29 25.92 12.21
N LEU A 77 -19.37 24.62 11.95
CA LEU A 77 -18.31 23.84 11.30
C LEU A 77 -18.63 23.47 9.85
N SER A 78 -19.80 23.84 9.31
CA SER A 78 -20.29 23.38 8.01
C SER A 78 -19.29 23.60 6.86
N ASP A 79 -18.66 24.77 6.80
CA ASP A 79 -17.64 25.08 5.78
C ASP A 79 -16.37 24.22 5.93
N LEU A 80 -15.92 24.00 7.17
CA LEU A 80 -14.78 23.14 7.47
C LEU A 80 -15.08 21.68 7.13
N LEU A 81 -16.31 21.23 7.40
CA LEU A 81 -16.77 19.89 7.05
C LEU A 81 -16.78 19.70 5.53
N GLY A 82 -17.30 20.67 4.78
CA GLY A 82 -17.28 20.65 3.31
C GLY A 82 -15.87 20.53 2.75
N LEU A 83 -14.93 21.34 3.25
CA LEU A 83 -13.52 21.28 2.85
C LEU A 83 -12.87 19.94 3.22
N PHE A 84 -13.17 19.41 4.42
CA PHE A 84 -12.68 18.12 4.88
C PHE A 84 -13.12 16.99 3.94
N TYR A 85 -14.40 16.94 3.55
CA TYR A 85 -14.90 15.92 2.64
C TYR A 85 -14.30 16.03 1.23
N ILE A 86 -14.14 17.24 0.71
CA ILE A 86 -13.49 17.46 -0.60
C ILE A 86 -12.02 17.02 -0.58
N ALA A 87 -11.30 17.34 0.50
CA ALA A 87 -9.91 16.93 0.67
C ALA A 87 -9.77 15.40 0.73
N GLN A 88 -10.61 14.73 1.52
CA GLN A 88 -10.61 13.27 1.64
C GLN A 88 -11.00 12.59 0.31
N ALA A 89 -12.02 13.10 -0.38
CA ALA A 89 -12.41 12.60 -1.70
C ALA A 89 -11.27 12.74 -2.72
N SER A 90 -10.49 13.82 -2.66
CA SER A 90 -9.34 14.04 -3.54
C SER A 90 -8.22 13.01 -3.30
N ILE A 91 -7.92 12.67 -2.04
CA ILE A 91 -6.92 11.65 -1.69
C ILE A 91 -7.35 10.28 -2.21
N VAL A 92 -8.62 9.93 -1.99
CA VAL A 92 -9.22 8.67 -2.45
C VAL A 92 -9.21 8.60 -3.97
N ALA A 93 -9.62 9.66 -4.66
CA ALA A 93 -9.61 9.73 -6.12
C ALA A 93 -8.20 9.64 -6.72
N ALA A 94 -7.21 10.29 -6.11
CA ALA A 94 -5.81 10.20 -6.55
C ALA A 94 -5.28 8.77 -6.42
N TYR A 95 -5.57 8.10 -5.29
CA TYR A 95 -5.16 6.71 -5.08
C TYR A 95 -5.84 5.76 -6.08
N PHE A 96 -7.17 5.74 -6.13
CA PHE A 96 -7.89 4.84 -7.04
C PHE A 96 -7.64 5.17 -8.51
N GLY A 97 -7.43 6.44 -8.84
CA GLY A 97 -7.04 6.88 -10.19
C GLY A 97 -5.66 6.38 -10.60
N ALA A 98 -4.67 6.49 -9.71
CA ALA A 98 -3.33 5.96 -9.95
C ALA A 98 -3.36 4.42 -10.08
N THR A 99 -4.08 3.73 -9.19
CA THR A 99 -4.23 2.26 -9.25
C THR A 99 -4.93 1.81 -10.53
N ALA A 100 -6.02 2.46 -10.94
CA ALA A 100 -6.73 2.14 -12.18
C ALA A 100 -5.90 2.42 -13.44
N PHE A 101 -5.01 3.42 -13.39
CA PHE A 101 -4.05 3.67 -14.48
C PHE A 101 -2.99 2.57 -14.53
N MET A 102 -2.44 2.17 -13.38
CA MET A 102 -1.44 1.11 -13.30
C MET A 102 -2.01 -0.26 -13.71
N SER A 103 -3.27 -0.56 -13.44
CA SER A 103 -3.92 -1.82 -13.82
C SER A 103 -4.29 -1.91 -15.31
N ARG A 104 -4.18 -0.82 -16.07
CA ARG A 104 -4.44 -0.79 -17.52
C ARG A 104 -3.16 -0.98 -18.36
N ARG A 105 -2.00 -1.06 -17.72
CA ARG A 105 -0.73 -1.47 -18.35
C ARG A 105 -0.49 -2.95 -18.09
#